data_AF-A0A2T8KHA2-F1
#
_entry.id   AF-A0A2T8KHA2-F1
#
_cell.length_a   1.000
_cell.length_b   1.000
_cell.length_c   1.000
_cell.angle_alpha   90.00
_cell.angle_beta   90.00
_cell.angle_gamma   90.00
#
_symmetry.space_group_name_H-M   'P 1'
#
loop_
_entity.id
_entity.type
_entity.pdbx_description
1 polymer ?
#
loop_
_entity_poly.entity_id
_entity_poly.type
_entity_poly.pdbx_seq_one_letter_code
_entity_poly.pdbx_strand_id
1 'polypeptide(L)'
;MLAVPAQIAGCKTIVLATPPSRDGSICKEVLYCAKKAGVTHILKAGGAQAISAMAWGTASCPKVEKIFGPGNQYVTAAKMILQNSEAMVSIDMPAGPSEVLVIADKYANPVHVAADLLSQAEHGPDSQVVLVIAGDGVDLDAIEAEVSKQCNALPRGEFASKALSHSFTVFSKDMVEAISFSNLYAPEHLIINVKDAEQWEELIENAGSVFLGQWTPESVGDYASGTNHVLPTYGYARMYSGVSLNSFLKYITVQSLTEEGLRKLGPYVAKMAEVEGLEAHKRAVTLRLQEEHDAEEEDVPPCFEVPAEDSPRSTSSNKRGSSTSTTGASHSKKSKSAYFNMFRSMVKQNSEVSGAKLQMMKERQAEKKMKEQQESTQHEAVIQCALEAGIEPGSPEYLALGYLCGSAIMTRLFFKCQTPEQRIAFIRRYMKAENLD
;
A
#
# COMPACT_ATOMS: atom_id res chain seq x y z
N MET A 1 -18.21 -4.75 2.32
CA MET A 1 -17.07 -4.34 1.47
C MET A 1 -16.46 -5.43 0.58
N LEU A 2 -16.40 -6.71 0.96
CA LEU A 2 -15.66 -7.75 0.18
C LEU A 2 -16.17 -8.06 -1.25
N ALA A 3 -17.48 -8.24 -1.45
CA ALA A 3 -18.00 -8.81 -2.70
C ALA A 3 -17.94 -7.85 -3.91
N VAL A 4 -17.94 -6.53 -3.67
CA VAL A 4 -17.89 -5.51 -4.73
C VAL A 4 -16.54 -5.52 -5.49
N PRO A 5 -15.36 -5.44 -4.85
CA PRO A 5 -14.08 -5.57 -5.56
C PRO A 5 -13.90 -6.96 -6.20
N ALA A 6 -14.42 -8.04 -5.61
CA ALA A 6 -14.43 -9.36 -6.23
C ALA A 6 -15.24 -9.40 -7.56
N GLN A 7 -16.40 -8.73 -7.58
CA GLN A 7 -17.23 -8.56 -8.78
C GLN A 7 -16.49 -7.74 -9.86
N ILE A 8 -15.86 -6.63 -9.46
CA ILE A 8 -15.09 -5.76 -10.38
C ILE A 8 -13.86 -6.51 -10.94
N ALA A 9 -13.18 -7.32 -10.14
CA ALA A 9 -12.08 -8.19 -10.57
C ALA A 9 -12.53 -9.35 -11.49
N GLY A 10 -13.84 -9.61 -11.59
CA GLY A 10 -14.39 -10.67 -12.42
C GLY A 10 -14.18 -12.09 -11.87
N CYS A 11 -14.00 -12.24 -10.55
CA CYS A 11 -13.85 -13.53 -9.88
C CYS A 11 -15.00 -14.48 -10.24
N LYS A 12 -14.68 -15.67 -10.76
CA LYS A 12 -15.69 -16.62 -11.29
C LYS A 12 -16.49 -17.33 -10.20
N THR A 13 -15.84 -17.66 -9.09
CA THR A 13 -16.45 -18.30 -7.93
C THR A 13 -16.25 -17.40 -6.73
N ILE A 14 -17.35 -16.87 -6.19
CA ILE A 14 -17.38 -16.03 -5.00
C ILE A 14 -18.25 -16.76 -3.96
N VAL A 15 -17.61 -17.27 -2.90
CA VAL A 15 -18.26 -17.94 -1.76
C VAL A 15 -18.34 -16.94 -0.60
N LEU A 16 -19.54 -16.72 -0.06
CA LEU A 16 -19.75 -15.92 1.15
C LEU A 16 -20.11 -16.85 2.30
N ALA A 17 -19.24 -16.93 3.30
CA ALA A 17 -19.53 -17.58 4.58
C ALA A 17 -20.27 -16.63 5.52
N THR A 18 -21.38 -17.09 6.10
CA THR A 18 -22.10 -16.35 7.14
C THR A 18 -22.79 -17.34 8.09
N PRO A 19 -22.59 -17.23 9.42
CA PRO A 19 -23.29 -18.08 10.37
C PRO A 19 -24.79 -17.75 10.36
N PRO A 20 -25.68 -18.76 10.33
CA PRO A 20 -27.10 -18.52 10.37
C PRO A 20 -27.55 -18.01 11.76
N SER A 21 -28.71 -17.36 11.79
CA SER A 21 -29.44 -17.09 13.04
C SER A 21 -29.91 -18.40 13.70
N ARG A 22 -30.39 -18.33 14.96
CA ARG A 22 -30.80 -19.50 15.76
C ARG A 22 -31.89 -20.36 15.11
N ASP A 23 -32.67 -19.80 14.18
CA ASP A 23 -33.72 -20.43 13.39
C ASP A 23 -33.22 -21.03 12.05
N GLY A 24 -31.92 -20.94 11.74
CA GLY A 24 -31.33 -21.38 10.48
C GLY A 24 -31.46 -20.39 9.32
N SER A 25 -32.04 -19.20 9.56
CA SER A 25 -32.14 -18.13 8.57
C SER A 25 -30.81 -17.38 8.39
N ILE A 26 -30.71 -16.58 7.34
CA ILE A 26 -29.61 -15.62 7.14
C ILE A 26 -30.25 -14.23 7.12
N CYS A 27 -29.56 -13.25 7.69
CA CYS A 27 -29.89 -11.83 7.57
C CYS A 27 -30.25 -11.46 6.12
N LYS A 28 -31.46 -10.93 5.92
CA LYS A 28 -32.02 -10.63 4.58
C LYS A 28 -31.25 -9.50 3.88
N GLU A 29 -30.70 -8.57 4.66
CA GLU A 29 -29.83 -7.49 4.22
C GLU A 29 -28.50 -8.05 3.68
N VAL A 30 -27.89 -9.02 4.36
CA VAL A 30 -26.70 -9.75 3.87
C VAL A 30 -27.00 -10.46 2.55
N LEU A 31 -28.13 -11.17 2.45
CA LEU A 31 -28.54 -11.85 1.21
C LEU A 31 -28.78 -10.86 0.05
N TYR A 32 -29.40 -9.70 0.32
CA TYR A 32 -29.59 -8.66 -0.68
C TYR A 32 -28.25 -8.11 -1.18
N CYS A 33 -27.34 -7.74 -0.28
CA CYS A 33 -26.01 -7.25 -0.63
C CYS A 33 -25.19 -8.31 -1.39
N ALA A 34 -25.24 -9.57 -0.97
CA ALA A 34 -24.57 -10.69 -1.64
C ALA A 34 -25.08 -10.85 -3.09
N LYS A 35 -26.40 -10.87 -3.28
CA LYS A 35 -27.02 -10.96 -4.62
C LYS A 35 -26.67 -9.76 -5.49
N LYS A 36 -26.70 -8.54 -4.93
CA LYS A 36 -26.38 -7.29 -5.66
C LYS A 36 -24.92 -7.25 -6.12
N ALA A 37 -24.00 -7.76 -5.31
CA ALA A 37 -22.57 -7.84 -5.60
C ALA A 37 -22.13 -9.14 -6.29
N GLY A 38 -23.05 -9.92 -6.86
CA GLY A 38 -22.71 -11.08 -7.70
C GLY A 38 -22.12 -12.29 -6.96
N VAL A 39 -22.36 -12.44 -5.65
CA VAL A 39 -21.93 -13.63 -4.90
C VAL A 39 -22.59 -14.88 -5.48
N THR A 40 -21.77 -15.90 -5.74
CA THR A 40 -22.20 -17.13 -6.45
C THR A 40 -22.71 -18.22 -5.51
N HIS A 41 -22.14 -18.31 -4.30
CA HIS A 41 -22.44 -19.37 -3.33
C HIS A 41 -22.55 -18.76 -1.91
N ILE A 42 -23.52 -19.24 -1.13
CA ILE A 42 -23.70 -18.85 0.27
C ILE A 42 -23.44 -20.08 1.16
N LEU A 43 -22.37 -20.02 1.95
CA LEU A 43 -22.05 -21.03 2.96
C LEU A 43 -22.68 -20.60 4.31
N LYS A 44 -23.67 -21.38 4.77
CA LYS A 44 -24.33 -21.18 6.08
C LYS A 44 -23.47 -21.66 7.26
N ALA A 45 -22.27 -21.10 7.40
CA ALA A 45 -21.36 -21.36 8.50
C ALA A 45 -20.52 -20.13 8.83
N GLY A 46 -20.03 -20.05 10.07
CA GLY A 46 -19.01 -19.10 10.51
C GLY A 46 -17.88 -19.82 11.24
N GLY A 47 -16.97 -19.06 11.84
CA GLY A 47 -15.85 -19.62 12.62
C GLY A 47 -14.81 -20.37 11.78
N ALA A 48 -13.84 -21.00 12.45
CA ALA A 48 -12.74 -21.73 11.84
C ALA A 48 -13.21 -22.85 10.87
N GLN A 49 -14.35 -23.48 11.16
CA GLN A 49 -14.97 -24.50 10.33
C GLN A 49 -15.42 -23.98 8.96
N ALA A 50 -15.87 -22.71 8.87
CA ALA A 50 -16.22 -22.10 7.59
C ALA A 50 -14.96 -21.77 6.77
N ILE A 51 -13.90 -21.27 7.42
CA ILE A 51 -12.61 -20.99 6.78
C ILE A 51 -12.01 -22.30 6.23
N SER A 52 -12.01 -23.37 7.02
CA SER A 52 -11.54 -24.70 6.60
C SER A 52 -12.36 -25.25 5.43
N ALA A 53 -13.70 -25.16 5.48
CA ALA A 53 -14.57 -25.61 4.40
C ALA A 53 -14.33 -24.87 3.06
N MET A 54 -13.98 -23.57 3.10
CA MET A 54 -13.61 -22.82 1.90
C MET A 54 -12.17 -23.14 1.44
N ALA A 55 -11.22 -23.34 2.36
CA ALA A 55 -9.82 -23.60 2.04
C ALA A 55 -9.62 -24.95 1.32
N TRP A 56 -10.21 -26.00 1.88
CA TRP A 56 -10.11 -27.38 1.38
C TRP A 56 -11.21 -27.74 0.37
N GLY A 57 -12.35 -27.05 0.42
CA GLY A 57 -13.59 -27.50 -0.21
C GLY A 57 -14.28 -28.60 0.58
N THR A 58 -15.56 -28.84 0.27
CA THR A 58 -16.35 -29.97 0.79
C THR A 58 -17.26 -30.50 -0.31
N ALA A 59 -18.09 -31.50 -0.01
CA ALA A 59 -19.11 -32.00 -0.94
C ALA A 59 -20.13 -30.93 -1.40
N SER A 60 -20.24 -29.79 -0.70
CA SER A 60 -21.18 -28.70 -1.01
C SER A 60 -20.57 -27.29 -0.97
N CYS A 61 -19.33 -27.13 -0.49
CA CYS A 61 -18.59 -25.87 -0.52
C CYS A 61 -17.49 -25.93 -1.58
N PRO A 62 -17.48 -25.03 -2.58
CA PRO A 62 -16.34 -24.89 -3.48
C PRO A 62 -15.06 -24.57 -2.71
N LYS A 63 -13.95 -25.19 -3.12
CA LYS A 63 -12.60 -24.78 -2.70
C LYS A 63 -12.28 -23.41 -3.32
N VAL A 64 -11.69 -22.51 -2.55
CA VAL A 64 -11.24 -21.19 -3.02
C VAL A 64 -9.71 -21.06 -2.98
N GLU A 65 -9.15 -20.16 -3.77
CA GLU A 65 -7.70 -19.89 -3.83
C GLU A 65 -7.26 -18.76 -2.87
N LYS A 66 -8.21 -17.93 -2.42
CA LYS A 66 -7.98 -16.87 -1.44
C LYS A 66 -9.20 -16.64 -0.55
N ILE A 67 -8.98 -16.52 0.76
CA ILE A 67 -10.02 -16.26 1.76
C ILE A 67 -9.89 -14.83 2.28
N PHE A 68 -11.02 -14.14 2.42
CA PHE A 68 -11.10 -12.74 2.81
C PHE A 68 -12.00 -12.53 4.02
N GLY A 69 -11.80 -11.41 4.71
CA GLY A 69 -12.76 -10.83 5.64
C GLY A 69 -12.29 -10.77 7.10
N PRO A 70 -12.88 -9.86 7.88
CA PRO A 70 -12.61 -9.72 9.31
C PRO A 70 -13.32 -10.83 10.10
N GLY A 71 -12.90 -11.01 11.34
CA GLY A 71 -13.60 -11.86 12.29
C GLY A 71 -12.89 -11.90 13.64
N ASN A 72 -13.51 -12.58 14.60
CA ASN A 72 -12.89 -12.78 15.91
C ASN A 72 -11.57 -13.56 15.78
N GLN A 73 -10.79 -13.55 16.86
CA GLN A 73 -9.49 -14.23 16.96
C GLN A 73 -9.47 -15.68 16.42
N TYR A 74 -10.56 -16.46 16.52
CA TYR A 74 -10.62 -17.82 16.00
C TYR A 74 -10.72 -17.88 14.46
N VAL A 75 -11.45 -16.95 13.85
CA VAL A 75 -11.52 -16.79 12.38
C VAL A 75 -10.15 -16.37 11.86
N THR A 76 -9.52 -15.38 12.51
CA THR A 76 -8.22 -14.85 12.12
C THR A 76 -7.10 -15.87 12.31
N ALA A 77 -7.07 -16.61 13.42
CA ALA A 77 -6.14 -17.72 13.61
C ALA A 77 -6.34 -18.83 12.56
N ALA A 78 -7.57 -19.21 12.23
CA ALA A 78 -7.84 -20.21 11.19
C ALA A 78 -7.35 -19.76 9.81
N LYS A 79 -7.55 -18.48 9.44
CA LYS A 79 -6.98 -17.87 8.23
C LYS A 79 -5.44 -17.99 8.23
N MET A 80 -4.80 -17.60 9.34
CA MET A 80 -3.33 -17.61 9.48
C MET A 80 -2.71 -19.01 9.49
N ILE A 81 -3.43 -20.04 9.95
CA ILE A 81 -3.02 -21.45 9.87
C ILE A 81 -3.15 -21.96 8.42
N LEU A 82 -4.29 -21.72 7.78
CA LEU A 82 -4.61 -22.35 6.49
C LEU A 82 -3.77 -21.83 5.33
N GLN A 83 -3.26 -20.59 5.38
CA GLN A 83 -2.31 -20.09 4.38
C GLN A 83 -0.98 -20.87 4.33
N ASN A 84 -0.63 -21.58 5.41
CA ASN A 84 0.59 -22.39 5.54
C ASN A 84 0.31 -23.90 5.35
N SER A 85 -0.83 -24.26 4.76
CA SER A 85 -1.27 -25.66 4.63
C SER A 85 -1.33 -26.13 3.18
N GLU A 86 -1.33 -27.45 2.98
CA GLU A 86 -1.52 -28.12 1.68
C GLU A 86 -2.88 -27.82 1.01
N ALA A 87 -3.74 -27.00 1.64
CA ALA A 87 -4.95 -26.46 1.03
C ALA A 87 -4.64 -25.55 -0.17
N MET A 88 -3.41 -25.03 -0.31
CA MET A 88 -3.01 -24.10 -1.37
C MET A 88 -4.00 -22.92 -1.46
N VAL A 89 -4.08 -22.16 -0.36
CA VAL A 89 -4.96 -21.00 -0.20
C VAL A 89 -4.16 -19.83 0.34
N SER A 90 -4.46 -18.62 -0.10
CA SER A 90 -3.92 -17.39 0.46
C SER A 90 -4.98 -16.67 1.30
N ILE A 91 -4.58 -15.65 2.07
CA ILE A 91 -5.52 -14.77 2.77
C ILE A 91 -5.29 -13.31 2.36
N ASP A 92 -6.23 -12.43 2.70
CA ASP A 92 -6.04 -10.99 2.60
C ASP A 92 -5.05 -10.46 3.64
N MET A 93 -5.40 -10.56 4.93
CA MET A 93 -4.60 -10.13 6.08
C MET A 93 -5.16 -10.69 7.40
N PRO A 94 -4.41 -10.61 8.51
CA PRO A 94 -4.98 -10.66 9.85
C PRO A 94 -5.85 -9.41 10.09
N ALA A 95 -7.17 -9.63 10.19
CA ALA A 95 -8.17 -8.59 10.45
C ALA A 95 -8.99 -9.07 11.66
N GLY A 96 -8.53 -8.69 12.85
CA GLY A 96 -9.01 -9.16 14.15
C GLY A 96 -10.13 -8.30 14.74
N PRO A 97 -10.17 -8.14 16.07
CA PRO A 97 -11.00 -7.15 16.75
C PRO A 97 -10.63 -5.74 16.30
N SER A 98 -11.64 -4.90 16.12
CA SER A 98 -11.48 -3.60 15.49
C SER A 98 -10.85 -2.56 16.42
N GLU A 99 -10.06 -1.66 15.85
CA GLU A 99 -9.23 -0.67 16.55
C GLU A 99 -9.46 0.75 16.00
N VAL A 100 -9.38 1.77 16.85
CA VAL A 100 -9.35 3.19 16.42
C VAL A 100 -8.39 4.01 17.28
N LEU A 101 -7.61 4.88 16.63
CA LEU A 101 -6.81 5.90 17.27
C LEU A 101 -7.33 7.29 16.85
N VAL A 102 -7.74 8.09 17.83
CA VAL A 102 -8.21 9.47 17.62
C VAL A 102 -7.14 10.45 18.09
N ILE A 103 -6.60 11.26 17.18
CA ILE A 103 -5.78 12.43 17.53
C ILE A 103 -6.71 13.63 17.65
N ALA A 104 -6.70 14.31 18.80
CA ALA A 104 -7.57 15.44 19.11
C ALA A 104 -6.75 16.65 19.62
N ASP A 105 -7.07 17.84 19.14
CA ASP A 105 -6.55 19.11 19.64
C ASP A 105 -7.64 19.93 20.34
N LYS A 106 -7.29 21.10 20.87
CA LYS A 106 -8.23 21.98 21.61
C LYS A 106 -9.43 22.51 20.82
N TYR A 107 -9.49 22.29 19.51
CA TYR A 107 -10.64 22.65 18.67
C TYR A 107 -11.58 21.47 18.45
N ALA A 108 -11.19 20.23 18.82
CA ALA A 108 -12.05 19.06 18.79
C ALA A 108 -13.23 19.22 19.77
N ASN A 109 -14.42 18.77 19.37
CA ASN A 109 -15.59 18.75 20.26
C ASN A 109 -15.53 17.49 21.15
N PRO A 110 -15.49 17.62 22.50
CA PRO A 110 -15.46 16.47 23.41
C PRO A 110 -16.58 15.45 23.17
N VAL A 111 -17.78 15.92 22.80
CA VAL A 111 -18.95 15.08 22.50
C VAL A 111 -18.68 14.19 21.28
N HIS A 112 -17.98 14.71 20.25
CA HIS A 112 -17.68 13.98 19.02
C HIS A 112 -16.54 12.99 19.26
N VAL A 113 -15.45 13.41 19.93
CA VAL A 113 -14.33 12.52 20.28
C VAL A 113 -14.80 11.34 21.13
N ALA A 114 -15.69 11.57 22.10
CA ALA A 114 -16.31 10.51 22.87
C ALA A 114 -17.14 9.55 22.02
N ALA A 115 -17.92 10.08 21.05
CA ALA A 115 -18.73 9.26 20.15
C ALA A 115 -17.87 8.42 19.19
N ASP A 116 -16.79 8.98 18.64
CA ASP A 116 -15.84 8.30 17.76
C ASP A 116 -15.12 7.15 18.50
N LEU A 117 -14.65 7.38 19.74
CA LEU A 117 -14.06 6.33 20.57
C LEU A 117 -15.08 5.22 20.88
N LEU A 118 -16.34 5.58 21.15
CA LEU A 118 -17.38 4.61 21.49
C LEU A 118 -17.90 3.82 20.28
N SER A 119 -17.87 4.38 19.06
CA SER A 119 -18.35 3.69 17.87
C SER A 119 -17.56 2.41 17.60
N GLN A 120 -16.25 2.44 17.81
CA GLN A 120 -15.42 1.23 17.70
C GLN A 120 -15.52 0.36 18.96
N ALA A 121 -15.56 0.95 20.15
CA ALA A 121 -15.60 0.19 21.40
C ALA A 121 -16.84 -0.75 21.50
N GLU A 122 -17.96 -0.41 20.86
CA GLU A 122 -19.15 -1.28 20.88
C GLU A 122 -19.06 -2.53 19.98
N HIS A 123 -18.06 -2.65 19.10
CA HIS A 123 -17.89 -3.83 18.23
C HIS A 123 -17.73 -5.12 19.05
N GLY A 124 -16.82 -5.13 20.02
CA GLY A 124 -16.60 -6.28 20.90
C GLY A 124 -15.80 -5.93 22.15
N PRO A 125 -15.83 -6.78 23.20
CA PRO A 125 -15.02 -6.61 24.41
C PRO A 125 -13.51 -6.76 24.14
N ASP A 126 -13.14 -7.23 22.96
CA ASP A 126 -11.79 -7.41 22.43
C ASP A 126 -11.30 -6.24 21.54
N SER A 127 -12.15 -5.26 21.23
CA SER A 127 -11.76 -4.01 20.56
C SER A 127 -10.94 -3.09 21.48
N GLN A 128 -9.97 -2.35 20.94
CA GLN A 128 -9.16 -1.38 21.67
C GLN A 128 -9.27 0.00 21.02
N VAL A 129 -9.42 1.05 21.83
CA VAL A 129 -9.45 2.44 21.35
C VAL A 129 -8.37 3.28 22.03
N VAL A 130 -7.84 4.26 21.31
CA VAL A 130 -6.74 5.10 21.80
C VAL A 130 -7.06 6.56 21.53
N LEU A 131 -6.96 7.39 22.57
CA LEU A 131 -7.03 8.86 22.44
C LEU A 131 -5.63 9.43 22.53
N VAL A 132 -5.25 10.30 21.58
CA VAL A 132 -4.01 11.07 21.62
C VAL A 132 -4.34 12.55 21.67
N ILE A 133 -4.09 13.17 22.82
CA ILE A 133 -4.25 14.61 23.03
C ILE A 133 -3.00 15.31 22.50
N ALA A 134 -3.17 16.16 21.49
CA ALA A 134 -2.10 16.88 20.83
C ALA A 134 -1.98 18.33 21.33
N GLY A 135 -1.01 18.57 22.21
CA GLY A 135 -0.70 19.89 22.77
C GLY A 135 -1.71 20.38 23.81
N ASP A 136 -1.62 21.68 24.13
CA ASP A 136 -2.34 22.27 25.27
C ASP A 136 -3.79 22.65 24.96
N GLY A 137 -4.65 22.55 25.99
CA GLY A 137 -5.99 23.15 26.01
C GLY A 137 -7.13 22.21 25.60
N VAL A 138 -6.89 20.90 25.49
CA VAL A 138 -7.95 19.89 25.41
C VAL A 138 -8.53 19.67 26.80
N ASP A 139 -9.86 19.70 26.90
CA ASP A 139 -10.61 19.36 28.11
C ASP A 139 -10.85 17.84 28.19
N LEU A 140 -9.90 17.11 28.78
CA LEU A 140 -10.01 15.65 28.95
C LEU A 140 -11.17 15.28 29.88
N ASP A 141 -11.40 16.03 30.95
CA ASP A 141 -12.49 15.77 31.90
C ASP A 141 -13.86 15.80 31.19
N ALA A 142 -14.05 16.74 30.25
CA ALA A 142 -15.23 16.78 29.40
C ALA A 142 -15.34 15.60 28.42
N ILE A 143 -14.22 15.10 27.88
CA ILE A 143 -14.21 13.90 27.03
C ILE A 143 -14.58 12.66 27.86
N GLU A 144 -13.95 12.44 29.01
CA GLU A 144 -14.22 11.29 29.88
C GLU A 144 -15.65 11.30 30.44
N ALA A 145 -16.18 12.49 30.76
CA ALA A 145 -17.58 12.66 31.16
C ALA A 145 -18.55 12.27 30.02
N GLU A 146 -18.28 12.68 28.77
CA GLU A 146 -19.09 12.29 27.62
C GLU A 146 -18.94 10.81 27.26
N VAL A 147 -17.74 10.23 27.32
CA VAL A 147 -17.52 8.78 27.14
C VAL A 147 -18.35 8.01 28.17
N SER A 148 -18.27 8.39 29.44
CA SER A 148 -19.04 7.75 30.52
C SER A 148 -20.56 7.89 30.31
N LYS A 149 -21.03 9.08 29.97
CA LYS A 149 -22.45 9.39 29.75
C LYS A 149 -23.03 8.66 28.54
N GLN A 150 -22.31 8.64 27.42
CA GLN A 150 -22.75 8.01 26.18
C GLN A 150 -22.66 6.48 26.28
N CYS A 151 -21.58 5.92 26.84
CA CYS A 151 -21.42 4.47 27.04
C CYS A 151 -22.58 3.87 27.87
N ASN A 152 -22.99 4.53 28.95
CA ASN A 152 -24.12 4.12 29.78
C ASN A 152 -25.49 4.17 29.06
N ALA A 153 -25.59 4.91 27.95
CA ALA A 153 -26.81 5.00 27.13
C ALA A 153 -26.81 4.01 25.94
N LEU A 154 -25.68 3.38 25.61
CA LEU A 154 -25.58 2.45 24.49
C LEU A 154 -26.21 1.09 24.80
N PRO A 155 -27.00 0.50 23.88
CA PRO A 155 -27.49 -0.88 24.00
C PRO A 155 -26.37 -1.92 24.16
N ARG A 156 -25.16 -1.60 23.72
CA ARG A 156 -23.94 -2.42 23.78
C ARG A 156 -22.91 -1.89 24.79
N GLY A 157 -23.32 -1.04 25.72
CA GLY A 157 -22.45 -0.40 26.72
C GLY A 157 -21.58 -1.39 27.54
N GLU A 158 -22.04 -2.62 27.77
CA GLU A 158 -21.22 -3.65 28.44
C GLU A 158 -19.99 -4.09 27.60
N PHE A 159 -20.11 -4.10 26.27
CA PHE A 159 -18.99 -4.41 25.38
C PHE A 159 -18.04 -3.21 25.29
N ALA A 160 -18.60 -2.01 25.08
CA ALA A 160 -17.83 -0.76 25.07
C ALA A 160 -17.05 -0.55 26.38
N SER A 161 -17.67 -0.77 27.54
CA SER A 161 -17.00 -0.68 28.84
C SER A 161 -15.87 -1.71 29.00
N LYS A 162 -15.96 -2.89 28.39
CA LYS A 162 -14.88 -3.89 28.38
C LYS A 162 -13.74 -3.49 27.46
N ALA A 163 -14.03 -3.03 26.24
CA ALA A 163 -13.04 -2.43 25.34
C ALA A 163 -12.30 -1.26 26.02
N LEU A 164 -13.04 -0.36 26.66
CA LEU A 164 -12.49 0.79 27.39
C LEU A 164 -11.55 0.37 28.55
N SER A 165 -11.75 -0.79 29.17
CA SER A 165 -10.92 -1.27 30.29
C SER A 165 -9.46 -1.58 29.93
N HIS A 166 -9.15 -1.73 28.64
CA HIS A 166 -7.80 -1.91 28.10
C HIS A 166 -7.46 -0.87 27.01
N SER A 167 -8.29 0.17 26.89
CA SER A 167 -8.06 1.38 26.10
C SER A 167 -7.31 2.43 26.93
N PHE A 168 -6.70 3.43 26.29
CA PHE A 168 -5.89 4.42 27.00
C PHE A 168 -5.78 5.78 26.29
N THR A 169 -5.44 6.80 27.07
CA THR A 169 -5.16 8.17 26.60
C THR A 169 -3.66 8.45 26.66
N VAL A 170 -3.11 9.05 25.60
CA VAL A 170 -1.73 9.53 25.51
C VAL A 170 -1.74 11.05 25.37
N PHE A 171 -0.85 11.72 26.09
CA PHE A 171 -0.59 13.15 25.89
C PHE A 171 0.68 13.32 25.05
N SER A 172 0.61 14.10 23.99
CA SER A 172 1.78 14.56 23.24
C SER A 172 1.91 16.07 23.34
N LYS A 173 3.15 16.56 23.29
CA LYS A 173 3.49 17.98 23.29
C LYS A 173 2.95 18.72 22.07
N ASP A 174 2.93 18.04 20.92
CA ASP A 174 2.49 18.59 19.64
C ASP A 174 2.03 17.49 18.67
N MET A 175 1.53 17.90 17.50
CA MET A 175 1.03 17.02 16.44
C MET A 175 2.10 16.10 15.85
N VAL A 176 3.37 16.51 15.82
CA VAL A 176 4.45 15.68 15.26
C VAL A 176 4.71 14.49 16.19
N GLU A 177 4.73 14.72 17.49
CA GLU A 177 4.81 13.65 18.48
C GLU A 177 3.55 12.76 18.49
N ALA A 178 2.34 13.35 18.31
CA ALA A 178 1.09 12.59 18.22
C ALA A 178 1.11 11.59 17.05
N ILE A 179 1.50 12.06 15.86
CA ILE A 179 1.57 11.23 14.65
C ILE A 179 2.72 10.23 14.74
N SER A 180 3.86 10.60 15.34
CA SER A 180 4.97 9.67 15.61
C SER A 180 4.52 8.50 16.49
N PHE A 181 3.73 8.77 17.55
CA PHE A 181 3.11 7.72 18.36
C PHE A 181 2.10 6.90 17.55
N SER A 182 1.25 7.54 16.75
CA SER A 182 0.29 6.84 15.88
C SER A 182 0.98 5.90 14.88
N ASN A 183 2.07 6.33 14.24
CA ASN A 183 2.86 5.51 13.33
C ASN A 183 3.52 4.33 14.06
N LEU A 184 3.93 4.49 15.31
CA LEU A 184 4.45 3.40 16.14
C LEU A 184 3.35 2.39 16.50
N TYR A 185 2.17 2.86 16.90
CA TYR A 185 1.01 2.03 17.22
C TYR A 185 0.49 1.28 15.97
N ALA A 186 0.43 1.97 14.84
CA ALA A 186 -0.04 1.51 13.54
C ALA A 186 -1.52 1.04 13.54
N PRO A 187 -2.48 1.96 13.80
CA PRO A 187 -3.88 1.61 14.00
C PRO A 187 -4.57 1.08 12.73
N GLU A 188 -5.62 0.30 12.93
CA GLU A 188 -6.59 -0.03 11.86
C GLU A 188 -7.23 1.26 11.30
N HIS A 189 -7.82 2.08 12.17
CA HIS A 189 -8.46 3.35 11.83
C HIS A 189 -7.79 4.53 12.56
N LEU A 190 -7.47 5.60 11.82
CA LEU A 190 -6.86 6.83 12.33
C LEU A 190 -7.78 8.03 12.07
N ILE A 191 -8.33 8.62 13.14
CA ILE A 191 -9.11 9.86 13.06
C ILE A 191 -8.22 11.03 13.48
N ILE A 192 -8.06 12.03 12.62
CA ILE A 192 -7.32 13.26 12.91
C ILE A 192 -8.33 14.41 13.07
N ASN A 193 -8.82 14.57 14.30
CA ASN A 193 -9.81 15.56 14.69
C ASN A 193 -9.12 16.80 15.27
N VAL A 194 -8.38 17.51 14.40
CA VAL A 194 -7.55 18.66 14.75
C VAL A 194 -7.76 19.79 13.75
N LYS A 195 -7.30 21.00 14.07
CA LYS A 195 -7.35 22.12 13.13
C LYS A 195 -6.41 21.89 11.94
N ASP A 196 -6.93 22.13 10.73
CA ASP A 196 -6.20 21.97 9.46
C ASP A 196 -5.63 20.55 9.27
N ALA A 197 -6.42 19.52 9.62
CA ALA A 197 -6.04 18.10 9.64
C ALA A 197 -5.32 17.61 8.37
N GLU A 198 -5.71 18.09 7.20
CA GLU A 198 -5.15 17.71 5.90
C GLU A 198 -3.67 18.09 5.74
N GLN A 199 -3.16 19.06 6.51
CA GLN A 199 -1.74 19.44 6.47
C GLN A 199 -0.82 18.36 7.05
N TRP A 200 -1.38 17.41 7.80
CA TRP A 200 -0.65 16.36 8.50
C TRP A 200 -0.60 15.02 7.76
N GLU A 201 -1.34 14.87 6.65
CA GLU A 201 -1.48 13.62 5.88
C GLU A 201 -0.13 13.00 5.52
N GLU A 202 0.85 13.82 5.14
CA GLU A 202 2.18 13.37 4.68
C GLU A 202 3.10 12.85 5.78
N LEU A 203 2.74 13.02 7.06
CA LEU A 203 3.47 12.44 8.19
C LEU A 203 2.91 11.07 8.60
N ILE A 204 1.78 10.63 8.02
CA ILE A 204 1.17 9.34 8.32
C ILE A 204 1.92 8.25 7.53
N GLU A 205 2.60 7.37 8.26
CA GLU A 205 3.33 6.23 7.68
C GLU A 205 2.54 4.93 7.82
N ASN A 206 1.90 4.71 8.98
CA ASN A 206 1.21 3.46 9.29
C ASN A 206 -0.21 3.73 9.83
N ALA A 207 -1.22 3.53 8.97
CA ALA A 207 -2.64 3.46 9.34
C ALA A 207 -3.41 2.66 8.27
N GLY A 208 -4.41 1.87 8.67
CA GLY A 208 -5.23 1.09 7.71
C GLY A 208 -6.15 1.99 6.87
N SER A 209 -6.84 2.94 7.50
CA SER A 209 -7.62 4.00 6.86
C SER A 209 -7.59 5.28 7.71
N VAL A 210 -7.62 6.43 7.06
CA VAL A 210 -7.48 7.75 7.69
C VAL A 210 -8.74 8.58 7.48
N PHE A 211 -9.17 9.29 8.53
CA PHE A 211 -10.31 10.18 8.55
C PHE A 211 -9.87 11.57 9.01
N LEU A 212 -10.10 12.58 8.18
CA LEU A 212 -9.57 13.93 8.38
C LEU A 212 -10.68 14.90 8.77
N GLY A 213 -10.49 15.61 9.89
CA GLY A 213 -11.35 16.72 10.33
C GLY A 213 -12.66 16.32 11.03
N GLN A 214 -13.31 17.34 11.61
CA GLN A 214 -14.44 17.23 12.55
C GLN A 214 -15.72 16.56 12.03
N TRP A 215 -15.85 16.36 10.72
CA TRP A 215 -17.07 15.90 10.05
C TRP A 215 -16.91 14.53 9.39
N THR A 216 -15.82 13.84 9.70
CA THR A 216 -15.43 12.57 9.08
C THR A 216 -15.31 11.48 10.16
N PRO A 217 -16.40 11.07 10.84
CA PRO A 217 -16.36 9.98 11.80
C PRO A 217 -16.08 8.65 11.10
N GLU A 218 -15.44 7.69 11.78
CA GLU A 218 -15.09 6.38 11.20
C GLU A 218 -16.29 5.70 10.51
N SER A 219 -17.48 5.85 11.10
CA SER A 219 -18.73 5.28 10.60
C SER A 219 -19.04 5.64 9.14
N VAL A 220 -18.57 6.77 8.58
CA VAL A 220 -18.80 7.01 7.15
C VAL A 220 -17.96 6.05 6.28
N GLY A 221 -16.77 5.66 6.73
CA GLY A 221 -15.91 4.65 6.09
C GLY A 221 -16.48 3.24 6.17
N ASP A 222 -17.02 2.86 7.34
CA ASP A 222 -17.64 1.56 7.55
C ASP A 222 -18.79 1.24 6.59
N TYR A 223 -19.56 2.27 6.22
CA TYR A 223 -20.83 2.09 5.55
C TYR A 223 -20.87 2.62 4.12
N ALA A 224 -20.35 3.82 3.82
CA ALA A 224 -20.81 4.57 2.64
C ALA A 224 -19.83 5.53 1.94
N SER A 225 -18.66 5.86 2.49
CA SER A 225 -17.73 6.81 1.86
C SER A 225 -17.15 6.31 0.53
N GLY A 226 -17.01 4.98 0.43
CA GLY A 226 -16.35 4.28 -0.69
C GLY A 226 -14.99 3.68 -0.35
N THR A 227 -14.42 3.96 0.82
CA THR A 227 -13.26 3.21 1.34
C THR A 227 -13.68 1.79 1.77
N ASN A 228 -12.71 0.96 2.17
CA ASN A 228 -12.96 -0.44 2.53
C ASN A 228 -12.55 -0.70 3.99
N HIS A 229 -13.53 -0.99 4.85
CA HIS A 229 -13.32 -1.28 6.28
C HIS A 229 -12.76 -2.68 6.59
N VAL A 230 -12.31 -3.46 5.60
CA VAL A 230 -11.56 -4.69 5.87
C VAL A 230 -10.09 -4.34 5.89
N LEU A 231 -9.62 -3.99 7.08
CA LEU A 231 -8.33 -3.37 7.35
C LEU A 231 -7.48 -4.26 8.28
N PRO A 232 -6.16 -4.01 8.34
CA PRO A 232 -5.25 -4.75 9.21
C PRO A 232 -5.25 -4.19 10.63
N THR A 233 -5.51 -5.05 11.62
CA THR A 233 -5.50 -4.74 13.06
C THR A 233 -4.16 -5.14 13.69
N TYR A 234 -3.99 -5.03 15.01
CA TYR A 234 -2.82 -5.51 15.77
C TYR A 234 -1.48 -4.89 15.31
N GLY A 235 -1.52 -3.71 14.70
CA GLY A 235 -0.34 -3.09 14.09
C GLY A 235 0.16 -3.76 12.79
N TYR A 236 -0.65 -4.62 12.15
CA TYR A 236 -0.34 -5.13 10.80
C TYR A 236 -0.43 -4.03 9.71
N ALA A 237 -0.99 -2.85 10.02
CA ALA A 237 -0.95 -1.68 9.15
C ALA A 237 0.48 -1.21 8.79
N ARG A 238 1.52 -1.68 9.49
CA ARG A 238 2.94 -1.46 9.16
C ARG A 238 3.40 -2.13 7.86
N MET A 239 2.67 -3.14 7.36
CA MET A 239 3.05 -3.89 6.15
C MET A 239 1.88 -4.41 5.30
N TYR A 240 0.65 -4.37 5.80
CA TYR A 240 -0.56 -4.68 5.03
C TYR A 240 -1.32 -3.40 4.71
N SER A 241 -1.92 -3.36 3.53
CA SER A 241 -2.96 -2.38 3.17
C SER A 241 -4.34 -3.00 3.35
N GLY A 242 -5.36 -2.17 3.53
CA GLY A 242 -6.77 -2.58 3.46
C GLY A 242 -7.15 -3.31 2.15
N VAL A 243 -8.25 -4.05 2.19
CA VAL A 243 -8.75 -4.78 1.02
C VAL A 243 -9.06 -3.81 -0.14
N SER A 244 -8.44 -4.05 -1.29
CA SER A 244 -8.60 -3.25 -2.50
C SER A 244 -8.97 -4.14 -3.69
N LEU A 245 -9.12 -3.54 -4.88
CA LEU A 245 -9.29 -4.32 -6.11
C LEU A 245 -8.10 -5.26 -6.35
N ASN A 246 -6.87 -4.79 -6.09
CA ASN A 246 -5.65 -5.56 -6.29
C ASN A 246 -5.60 -6.82 -5.42
N SER A 247 -6.28 -6.81 -4.26
CA SER A 247 -6.36 -7.97 -3.37
C SER A 247 -7.00 -9.20 -4.02
N PHE A 248 -7.79 -9.02 -5.09
CA PHE A 248 -8.47 -10.06 -5.88
C PHE A 248 -7.77 -10.38 -7.22
N LEU A 249 -6.64 -9.74 -7.52
CA LEU A 249 -5.95 -9.85 -8.81
C LEU A 249 -4.57 -10.53 -8.68
N LYS A 250 -4.04 -10.95 -9.83
CA LYS A 250 -2.66 -11.40 -10.02
C LYS A 250 -2.08 -10.61 -11.19
N TYR A 251 -0.89 -10.05 -11.03
CA TYR A 251 -0.18 -9.35 -12.09
C TYR A 251 0.83 -10.29 -12.72
N ILE A 252 0.56 -10.74 -13.94
CA ILE A 252 1.45 -11.63 -14.70
C ILE A 252 2.44 -10.77 -15.48
N THR A 253 3.74 -10.94 -15.24
CA THR A 253 4.78 -10.35 -16.07
C THR A 253 4.86 -11.09 -17.40
N VAL A 254 4.98 -10.33 -18.49
CA VAL A 254 5.12 -10.86 -19.85
C VAL A 254 6.27 -10.13 -20.52
N GLN A 255 7.21 -10.90 -21.04
CA GLN A 255 8.36 -10.42 -21.79
C GLN A 255 8.39 -11.07 -23.17
N SER A 256 8.69 -10.28 -24.18
CA SER A 256 8.92 -10.71 -25.55
C SER A 256 10.11 -9.92 -26.07
N LEU A 257 11.13 -10.64 -26.57
CA LEU A 257 12.30 -10.04 -27.18
C LEU A 257 12.23 -10.32 -28.68
N THR A 258 12.56 -9.32 -29.48
CA THR A 258 12.97 -9.53 -30.87
C THR A 258 14.37 -10.15 -30.90
N GLU A 259 14.75 -10.67 -32.05
CA GLU A 259 16.12 -11.11 -32.36
C GLU A 259 17.17 -10.06 -31.95
N GLU A 260 17.05 -8.83 -32.46
CA GLU A 260 17.91 -7.69 -32.10
C GLU A 260 17.94 -7.42 -30.58
N GLY A 261 16.81 -7.58 -29.90
CA GLY A 261 16.72 -7.46 -28.44
C GLY A 261 17.53 -8.54 -27.71
N LEU A 262 17.52 -9.78 -28.23
CA LEU A 262 18.32 -10.88 -27.70
C LEU A 262 19.81 -10.70 -28.03
N ARG A 263 20.17 -10.25 -29.24
CA ARG A 263 21.57 -9.92 -29.61
C ARG A 263 22.15 -8.84 -28.67
N LYS A 264 21.34 -7.86 -28.24
CA LYS A 264 21.74 -6.81 -27.28
C LYS A 264 21.81 -7.28 -25.83
N LEU A 265 20.80 -8.00 -25.32
CA LEU A 265 20.72 -8.38 -23.90
C LEU A 265 21.49 -9.68 -23.59
N GLY A 266 21.51 -10.60 -24.54
CA GLY A 266 22.01 -11.96 -24.40
C GLY A 266 23.45 -12.08 -23.90
N PRO A 267 24.43 -11.31 -24.41
CA PRO A 267 25.81 -11.36 -23.92
C PRO A 267 25.93 -11.06 -22.41
N TYR A 268 25.12 -10.14 -21.88
CA TYR A 268 25.09 -9.83 -20.45
C TYR A 268 24.49 -10.99 -19.64
N VAL A 269 23.37 -11.55 -20.10
CA VAL A 269 22.71 -12.71 -19.44
C VAL A 269 23.63 -13.92 -19.44
N ALA A 270 24.28 -14.21 -20.56
CA ALA A 270 25.26 -15.29 -20.68
C ALA A 270 26.45 -15.10 -19.73
N LYS A 271 26.93 -13.85 -19.53
CA LYS A 271 28.02 -13.57 -18.60
C LYS A 271 27.61 -13.63 -17.13
N MET A 272 26.41 -13.17 -16.78
CA MET A 272 25.87 -13.32 -15.42
C MET A 272 25.67 -14.80 -15.08
N ALA A 273 25.06 -15.58 -15.98
CA ALA A 273 24.88 -17.03 -15.80
C ALA A 273 26.22 -17.79 -15.68
N GLU A 274 27.30 -17.31 -16.32
CA GLU A 274 28.66 -17.85 -16.12
C GLU A 274 29.19 -17.58 -14.71
N VAL A 275 29.02 -16.36 -14.19
CA VAL A 275 29.43 -15.97 -12.83
C VAL A 275 28.65 -16.75 -11.77
N GLU A 276 27.37 -17.03 -12.03
CA GLU A 276 26.50 -17.84 -11.15
C GLU A 276 26.72 -19.37 -11.32
N GLY A 277 27.55 -19.81 -12.28
CA GLY A 277 27.76 -21.23 -12.57
C GLY A 277 26.57 -21.95 -13.24
N LEU A 278 25.58 -21.21 -13.73
CA LEU A 278 24.34 -21.71 -14.32
C LEU A 278 24.46 -21.96 -15.83
N GLU A 279 25.32 -22.90 -16.20
CA GLU A 279 25.65 -23.23 -17.60
C GLU A 279 24.42 -23.52 -18.49
N ALA A 280 23.36 -24.14 -17.95
CA ALA A 280 22.13 -24.38 -18.70
C ALA A 280 21.38 -23.07 -19.07
N HIS A 281 21.39 -22.07 -18.19
CA HIS A 281 20.81 -20.75 -18.46
C HIS A 281 21.63 -19.99 -19.51
N LYS A 282 22.97 -20.07 -19.43
CA LYS A 282 23.88 -19.53 -20.45
C LYS A 282 23.59 -20.13 -21.83
N ARG A 283 23.51 -21.47 -21.94
CA ARG A 283 23.22 -22.18 -23.19
C ARG A 283 21.87 -21.81 -23.81
N ALA A 284 20.84 -21.59 -23.00
CA ALA A 284 19.53 -21.17 -23.48
C ALA A 284 19.58 -19.84 -24.25
N VAL A 285 20.56 -18.98 -23.95
CA VAL A 285 20.83 -17.75 -24.69
C VAL A 285 21.79 -17.99 -25.84
N THR A 286 22.95 -18.61 -25.60
CA THR A 286 24.01 -18.69 -26.61
C THR A 286 23.63 -19.51 -27.84
N LEU A 287 22.84 -20.59 -27.69
CA LEU A 287 22.41 -21.40 -28.83
C LEU A 287 21.53 -20.60 -29.81
N ARG A 288 20.67 -19.70 -29.30
CA ARG A 288 19.83 -18.83 -30.15
C ARG A 288 20.64 -17.78 -30.90
N LEU A 289 21.73 -17.30 -30.30
CA LEU A 289 22.70 -16.40 -30.94
C LEU A 289 23.66 -17.14 -31.89
N GLN A 290 23.67 -18.47 -31.87
CA GLN A 290 24.45 -19.32 -32.78
C GLN A 290 23.62 -19.75 -34.00
N GLU A 291 22.33 -20.03 -33.84
CA GLU A 291 21.38 -20.33 -34.94
C GLU A 291 21.38 -19.24 -36.04
N GLU A 292 21.63 -17.98 -35.67
CA GLU A 292 21.80 -16.86 -36.61
C GLU A 292 23.09 -16.94 -37.43
N HIS A 293 24.18 -17.44 -36.83
CA HIS A 293 25.52 -17.44 -37.41
C HIS A 293 25.69 -18.55 -38.45
N ASP A 294 24.93 -19.64 -38.31
CA ASP A 294 24.86 -20.73 -39.29
C ASP A 294 23.89 -20.39 -40.45
N ALA A 295 22.94 -19.48 -40.24
CA ALA A 295 21.95 -19.08 -41.25
C ALA A 295 22.45 -18.03 -42.26
N GLU A 296 23.49 -17.26 -41.93
CA GLU A 296 24.12 -16.29 -42.85
C GLU A 296 25.17 -16.93 -43.79
N GLU A 297 25.59 -18.18 -43.58
CA GLU A 297 26.59 -18.87 -44.44
C GLU A 297 25.99 -19.71 -45.59
N GLU A 298 24.69 -20.05 -45.60
CA GLU A 298 24.12 -20.98 -46.61
C GLU A 298 23.69 -20.35 -47.96
N ASP A 299 23.64 -19.01 -48.11
CA ASP A 299 23.01 -18.36 -49.28
C ASP A 299 24.00 -17.55 -50.16
N VAL A 300 25.08 -18.20 -50.60
CA VAL A 300 25.95 -17.69 -51.68
C VAL A 300 25.65 -18.43 -52.99
N PRO A 301 24.72 -17.93 -53.84
CA PRO A 301 24.51 -18.50 -55.16
C PRO A 301 25.75 -18.26 -56.05
N PRO A 302 26.14 -19.24 -56.90
CA PRO A 302 27.32 -19.10 -57.74
C PRO A 302 27.14 -17.95 -58.76
N CYS A 303 28.21 -17.18 -58.95
CA CYS A 303 28.24 -15.97 -59.77
C CYS A 303 27.57 -16.16 -61.15
N PHE A 304 26.48 -15.42 -61.39
CA PHE A 304 25.94 -15.25 -62.74
C PHE A 304 26.63 -14.07 -63.44
N GLU A 305 27.09 -14.31 -64.67
CA GLU A 305 27.73 -13.31 -65.53
C GLU A 305 26.73 -12.22 -65.96
N VAL A 306 27.24 -10.99 -66.11
CA VAL A 306 26.44 -9.80 -66.45
C VAL A 306 26.53 -9.49 -67.96
N PRO A 307 25.40 -9.38 -68.68
CA PRO A 307 25.30 -8.65 -69.94
C PRO A 307 24.86 -7.19 -69.71
N ALA A 308 25.28 -6.29 -70.59
CA ALA A 308 25.25 -4.84 -70.38
C ALA A 308 23.90 -4.14 -70.67
N GLU A 309 23.76 -2.97 -70.03
CA GLU A 309 23.01 -1.74 -70.36
C GLU A 309 21.87 -1.77 -71.41
N ASP A 310 20.70 -1.23 -71.03
CA ASP A 310 20.19 0.00 -71.65
C ASP A 310 19.09 0.72 -70.80
N SER A 311 18.78 1.98 -71.10
CA SER A 311 17.86 2.85 -70.31
C SER A 311 16.94 3.74 -71.20
N PRO A 312 16.15 4.71 -70.69
CA PRO A 312 15.01 4.64 -69.76
C PRO A 312 13.72 5.31 -70.33
N ARG A 313 12.56 5.27 -69.62
CA ARG A 313 11.37 6.19 -69.70
C ARG A 313 10.18 5.62 -68.87
N SER A 314 9.11 6.32 -68.47
CA SER A 314 8.84 7.72 -68.05
C SER A 314 7.33 7.91 -67.75
N THR A 315 6.92 8.87 -66.88
CA THR A 315 5.54 9.45 -66.72
C THR A 315 4.40 8.54 -66.19
N SER A 316 3.26 9.00 -65.63
CA SER A 316 2.89 10.22 -64.85
C SER A 316 1.42 10.19 -64.37
N SER A 317 1.09 10.81 -63.22
CA SER A 317 -0.26 11.35 -62.82
C SER A 317 -1.43 10.34 -62.63
N ASN A 318 -2.47 10.57 -61.81
CA ASN A 318 -3.27 11.80 -61.66
C ASN A 318 -4.14 11.84 -60.36
N LYS A 319 -4.76 13.00 -60.07
CA LYS A 319 -5.62 13.30 -58.88
C LYS A 319 -7.12 13.07 -59.14
N ARG A 320 -7.93 12.98 -58.06
CA ARG A 320 -9.16 13.80 -57.82
C ARG A 320 -9.83 13.51 -56.46
N GLY A 321 -10.66 14.45 -55.99
CA GLY A 321 -11.59 14.32 -54.85
C GLY A 321 -12.72 15.34 -54.96
N SER A 322 -13.72 15.33 -54.07
CA SER A 322 -14.79 16.35 -54.01
C SER A 322 -15.55 16.39 -52.66
N SER A 323 -16.29 17.46 -52.41
CA SER A 323 -16.83 17.95 -51.12
C SER A 323 -18.37 18.06 -51.06
N THR A 324 -18.91 18.90 -50.14
CA THR A 324 -20.32 19.26 -49.79
C THR A 324 -21.00 18.37 -48.73
N SER A 325 -21.91 18.81 -47.83
CA SER A 325 -22.38 20.17 -47.40
C SER A 325 -23.05 20.12 -46.00
N THR A 326 -23.61 21.23 -45.48
CA THR A 326 -24.16 21.39 -44.10
C THR A 326 -25.61 21.89 -43.99
N THR A 327 -26.27 21.54 -42.87
CA THR A 327 -27.46 22.19 -42.23
C THR A 327 -27.53 21.79 -40.73
N GLY A 328 -28.15 22.51 -39.78
CA GLY A 328 -28.71 23.88 -39.84
C GLY A 328 -29.86 24.18 -38.85
N ALA A 329 -29.64 24.27 -37.53
CA ALA A 329 -30.70 24.60 -36.54
C ALA A 329 -30.23 25.46 -35.34
N SER A 330 -31.06 26.40 -34.88
CA SER A 330 -30.74 27.40 -33.85
C SER A 330 -31.65 27.32 -32.62
N HIS A 331 -31.09 27.11 -31.42
CA HIS A 331 -31.78 27.30 -30.12
C HIS A 331 -30.77 27.69 -29.02
N SER A 332 -31.18 28.56 -28.09
CA SER A 332 -30.50 28.96 -26.83
C SER A 332 -29.01 29.36 -26.91
N LYS A 333 -28.73 30.64 -27.18
CA LYS A 333 -27.38 31.24 -27.03
C LYS A 333 -27.08 31.82 -25.64
N LYS A 334 -28.08 32.16 -24.80
CA LYS A 334 -27.85 32.81 -23.49
C LYS A 334 -27.46 31.83 -22.36
N SER A 335 -27.95 30.59 -22.36
CA SER A 335 -27.62 29.59 -21.33
C SER A 335 -26.20 29.01 -21.49
N LYS A 336 -25.77 28.73 -22.72
CA LYS A 336 -24.45 28.11 -23.00
C LYS A 336 -23.25 28.98 -22.59
N SER A 337 -23.40 30.31 -22.64
CA SER A 337 -22.33 31.25 -22.27
C SER A 337 -21.96 31.18 -20.78
N ALA A 338 -22.95 31.03 -19.90
CA ALA A 338 -22.73 30.96 -18.45
C ALA A 338 -21.94 29.69 -18.05
N TYR A 339 -22.38 28.53 -18.54
CA TYR A 339 -21.68 27.26 -18.32
C TYR A 339 -20.25 27.26 -18.87
N PHE A 340 -20.03 27.84 -20.05
CA PHE A 340 -18.70 27.88 -20.66
C PHE A 340 -17.72 28.78 -19.88
N ASN A 341 -18.20 29.89 -19.32
CA ASN A 341 -17.39 30.76 -18.47
C ASN A 341 -17.10 30.13 -17.10
N MET A 342 -18.07 29.44 -16.49
CA MET A 342 -17.85 28.69 -15.24
C MET A 342 -16.84 27.56 -15.44
N PHE A 343 -16.95 26.80 -16.53
CA PHE A 343 -16.00 25.74 -16.87
C PHE A 343 -14.59 26.29 -17.12
N ARG A 344 -14.44 27.43 -17.81
CA ARG A 344 -13.15 28.11 -17.95
C ARG A 344 -12.56 28.54 -16.61
N SER A 345 -13.37 29.02 -15.66
CA SER A 345 -12.91 29.37 -14.32
C SER A 345 -12.37 28.16 -13.56
N MET A 346 -13.10 27.04 -13.58
CA MET A 346 -12.68 25.80 -12.91
C MET A 346 -11.43 25.19 -13.56
N VAL A 347 -11.33 25.18 -14.88
CA VAL A 347 -10.11 24.74 -15.60
C VAL A 347 -8.92 25.63 -15.25
N LYS A 348 -9.12 26.95 -15.12
CA LYS A 348 -8.03 27.87 -14.74
C LYS A 348 -7.57 27.64 -13.31
N GLN A 349 -8.48 27.53 -12.34
CA GLN A 349 -8.14 27.19 -10.95
C GLN A 349 -7.42 25.83 -10.85
N ASN A 350 -7.90 24.79 -11.54
CA ASN A 350 -7.21 23.50 -11.57
C ASN A 350 -5.82 23.59 -12.23
N SER A 351 -5.62 24.45 -13.24
CA SER A 351 -4.29 24.64 -13.85
C SER A 351 -3.31 25.38 -12.92
N GLU A 352 -3.79 26.34 -12.14
CA GLU A 352 -2.99 27.09 -11.16
C GLU A 352 -2.61 26.21 -9.95
N VAL A 353 -3.56 25.42 -9.45
CA VAL A 353 -3.31 24.40 -8.39
C VAL A 353 -2.36 23.30 -8.87
N SER A 354 -2.50 22.85 -10.12
CA SER A 354 -1.58 21.86 -10.73
C SER A 354 -0.16 22.42 -10.89
N GLY A 355 -0.04 23.71 -11.27
CA GLY A 355 1.25 24.40 -11.33
C GLY A 355 1.95 24.48 -9.97
N ALA A 356 1.22 24.84 -8.91
CA ALA A 356 1.75 24.88 -7.54
C ALA A 356 2.19 23.48 -7.05
N LYS A 357 1.38 22.44 -7.27
CA LYS A 357 1.76 21.05 -6.92
C LYS A 357 3.01 20.58 -7.68
N LEU A 358 3.15 20.92 -8.96
CA LEU A 358 4.31 20.57 -9.76
C LEU A 358 5.60 21.28 -9.29
N GLN A 359 5.49 22.51 -8.80
CA GLN A 359 6.62 23.24 -8.23
C GLN A 359 7.07 22.64 -6.90
N MET A 360 6.14 22.36 -5.97
CA MET A 360 6.42 21.64 -4.71
C MET A 360 7.09 20.28 -4.96
N MET A 361 6.63 19.50 -5.95
CA MET A 361 7.24 18.22 -6.29
C MET A 361 8.70 18.37 -6.76
N LYS A 362 9.03 19.41 -7.51
CA LYS A 362 10.41 19.69 -7.95
C LYS A 362 11.31 20.11 -6.79
N GLU A 363 10.81 20.96 -5.91
CA GLU A 363 11.53 21.42 -4.71
C GLU A 363 11.82 20.24 -3.79
N ARG A 364 10.84 19.36 -3.54
CA ARG A 364 11.06 18.12 -2.75
C ARG A 364 11.97 17.11 -3.42
N GLN A 365 11.97 17.00 -4.75
CA GLN A 365 12.96 16.17 -5.46
C GLN A 365 14.38 16.74 -5.32
N ALA A 366 14.54 18.06 -5.25
CA ALA A 366 15.83 18.70 -4.97
C ALA A 366 16.26 18.46 -3.50
N GLU A 367 15.35 18.62 -2.53
CA GLU A 367 15.62 18.34 -1.12
C GLU A 367 15.98 16.87 -0.87
N LYS A 368 15.27 15.93 -1.50
CA LYS A 368 15.57 14.49 -1.39
C LYS A 368 16.97 14.18 -1.93
N LYS A 369 17.33 14.72 -3.10
CA LYS A 369 18.68 14.59 -3.66
C LYS A 369 19.75 15.22 -2.77
N MET A 370 19.46 16.37 -2.14
CA MET A 370 20.38 16.97 -1.18
C MET A 370 20.57 16.10 0.07
N LYS A 371 19.51 15.49 0.61
CA LYS A 371 19.61 14.53 1.73
C LYS A 371 20.39 13.28 1.34
N GLU A 372 20.07 12.66 0.21
CA GLU A 372 20.79 11.48 -0.30
C GLU A 372 22.29 11.77 -0.50
N GLN A 373 22.62 12.96 -1.03
CA GLN A 373 24.02 13.40 -1.19
C GLN A 373 24.70 13.71 0.16
N GLN A 374 23.96 14.25 1.14
CA GLN A 374 24.47 14.50 2.50
C GLN A 374 24.68 13.21 3.30
N GLU A 375 23.83 12.20 3.12
CA GLU A 375 23.96 10.86 3.71
C GLU A 375 25.16 10.10 3.09
N SER A 376 25.33 10.15 1.77
CA SER A 376 26.50 9.59 1.07
C SER A 376 27.81 10.16 1.62
N THR A 377 27.91 11.47 1.79
CA THR A 377 29.12 12.12 2.35
C THR A 377 29.37 11.80 3.82
N GLN A 378 28.31 11.51 4.62
CA GLN A 378 28.49 11.04 6.00
C GLN A 378 29.01 9.60 6.05
N HIS A 379 28.50 8.73 5.17
CA HIS A 379 28.92 7.33 5.09
C HIS A 379 30.41 7.22 4.69
N GLU A 380 30.84 7.98 3.69
CA GLU A 380 32.25 8.07 3.27
C GLU A 380 33.15 8.56 4.42
N ALA A 381 32.72 9.59 5.17
CA ALA A 381 33.47 10.13 6.29
C ALA A 381 33.60 9.14 7.47
N VAL A 382 32.58 8.32 7.75
CA VAL A 382 32.64 7.26 8.77
C VAL A 382 33.61 6.16 8.36
N ILE A 383 33.54 5.67 7.10
CA ILE A 383 34.48 4.67 6.57
C ILE A 383 35.91 5.18 6.65
N GLN A 384 36.18 6.41 6.19
CA GLN A 384 37.52 7.00 6.24
C GLN A 384 38.04 7.10 7.68
N CYS A 385 37.20 7.55 8.62
CA CYS A 385 37.55 7.63 10.04
C CYS A 385 37.80 6.28 10.72
N ALA A 386 37.25 5.18 10.19
CA ALA A 386 37.46 3.82 10.66
C ALA A 386 38.75 3.20 10.06
N LEU A 387 39.02 3.43 8.78
CA LEU A 387 40.27 3.05 8.13
C LEU A 387 41.48 3.73 8.79
N GLU A 388 41.38 5.03 9.09
CA GLU A 388 42.38 5.78 9.85
C GLU A 388 42.56 5.27 11.29
N ALA A 389 41.54 4.62 11.85
CA ALA A 389 41.64 3.97 13.16
C ALA A 389 42.28 2.56 13.10
N GLY A 390 42.62 2.06 11.90
CA GLY A 390 43.21 0.73 11.71
C GLY A 390 42.20 -0.41 11.63
N ILE A 391 40.92 -0.13 11.33
CA ILE A 391 39.91 -1.16 11.09
C ILE A 391 40.09 -1.72 9.66
N GLU A 392 40.43 -3.01 9.56
CA GLU A 392 40.69 -3.65 8.28
C GLU A 392 39.40 -3.83 7.45
N PRO A 393 39.41 -3.51 6.14
CA PRO A 393 38.28 -3.79 5.25
C PRO A 393 37.84 -5.25 5.30
N GLY A 394 36.55 -5.48 5.54
CA GLY A 394 35.97 -6.83 5.64
C GLY A 394 36.07 -7.49 7.02
N SER A 395 36.67 -6.83 8.02
CA SER A 395 36.52 -7.23 9.43
C SER A 395 35.07 -7.09 9.92
N PRO A 396 34.65 -7.81 10.98
CA PRO A 396 33.34 -7.61 11.60
C PRO A 396 33.07 -6.15 11.99
N GLU A 397 34.07 -5.47 12.56
CA GLU A 397 33.99 -4.04 12.88
C GLU A 397 33.80 -3.14 11.64
N TYR A 398 34.35 -3.53 10.48
CA TYR A 398 34.14 -2.81 9.23
C TYR A 398 32.72 -3.01 8.67
N LEU A 399 32.19 -4.24 8.74
CA LEU A 399 30.81 -4.53 8.30
C LEU A 399 29.77 -3.83 9.19
N ALA A 400 30.05 -3.71 10.49
CA ALA A 400 29.21 -2.96 11.44
C ALA A 400 29.08 -1.46 11.13
N LEU A 401 30.02 -0.87 10.35
CA LEU A 401 29.92 0.53 9.93
C LEU A 401 28.68 0.80 9.07
N GLY A 402 28.26 -0.16 8.24
CA GLY A 402 27.06 -0.03 7.41
C GLY A 402 25.79 0.15 8.24
N TYR A 403 25.67 -0.63 9.32
CA TYR A 403 24.58 -0.50 10.30
C TYR A 403 24.68 0.81 11.09
N LEU A 404 25.88 1.19 11.54
CA LEU A 404 26.14 2.42 12.28
C LEU A 404 25.75 3.68 11.49
N CYS A 405 26.07 3.70 10.19
CA CYS A 405 25.71 4.79 9.27
C CYS A 405 24.19 4.91 9.06
N GLY A 406 23.44 3.82 9.25
CA GLY A 406 21.97 3.83 9.23
C GLY A 406 21.33 4.61 10.39
N SER A 407 22.10 4.97 11.43
CA SER A 407 21.62 5.75 12.56
C SER A 407 22.36 7.09 12.67
N ALA A 408 21.63 8.19 12.38
CA ALA A 408 22.14 9.55 12.51
C ALA A 408 22.58 9.91 13.95
N ILE A 409 21.99 9.28 14.97
CA ILE A 409 22.39 9.45 16.37
C ILE A 409 23.72 8.75 16.62
N MET A 410 23.86 7.48 16.22
CA MET A 410 25.09 6.72 16.44
C MET A 410 26.27 7.27 15.62
N THR A 411 26.01 7.71 14.39
CA THR A 411 26.99 8.43 13.56
C THR A 411 27.49 9.70 14.25
N ARG A 412 26.60 10.53 14.83
CA ARG A 412 26.99 11.73 15.60
C ARG A 412 27.76 11.39 16.88
N LEU A 413 27.49 10.26 17.52
CA LEU A 413 28.22 9.81 18.70
C LEU A 413 29.61 9.26 18.33
N PHE A 414 29.72 8.53 17.22
CA PHE A 414 31.00 8.07 16.66
C PHE A 414 31.94 9.23 16.36
N PHE A 415 31.46 10.31 15.75
CA PHE A 415 32.28 11.51 15.51
C PHE A 415 32.68 12.30 16.79
N LYS A 416 32.14 11.96 17.97
CA LYS A 416 32.66 12.48 19.26
C LYS A 416 33.88 11.71 19.77
N CYS A 417 34.20 10.54 19.22
CA CYS A 417 35.40 9.78 19.55
C CYS A 417 36.63 10.44 18.91
N GLN A 418 37.52 10.96 19.76
CA GLN A 418 38.67 11.77 19.38
C GLN A 418 39.92 10.94 19.05
N THR A 419 39.99 9.68 19.49
CA THR A 419 41.13 8.78 19.23
C THR A 419 40.71 7.50 18.50
N PRO A 420 41.62 6.82 17.77
CA PRO A 420 41.39 5.52 17.15
C PRO A 420 40.80 4.47 18.11
N GLU A 421 41.34 4.40 19.33
CA GLU A 421 40.94 3.41 20.34
C GLU A 421 39.52 3.67 20.83
N GLN A 422 39.12 4.95 20.97
CA GLN A 422 37.75 5.33 21.29
C GLN A 422 36.77 4.95 20.17
N ARG A 423 37.16 5.10 18.90
CA ARG A 423 36.35 4.73 17.73
C ARG A 423 36.13 3.22 17.65
N ILE A 424 37.20 2.42 17.80
CA ILE A 424 37.12 0.95 17.85
C ILE A 424 36.26 0.49 19.04
N ALA A 425 36.47 1.06 20.22
CA ALA A 425 35.69 0.72 21.42
C ALA A 425 34.20 1.09 21.27
N PHE A 426 33.88 2.20 20.58
CA PHE A 426 32.51 2.57 20.25
C PHE A 426 31.86 1.55 19.32
N ILE A 427 32.53 1.17 18.22
CA ILE A 427 32.02 0.20 17.24
C ILE A 427 31.77 -1.16 17.91
N ARG A 428 32.74 -1.70 18.66
CA ARG A 428 32.57 -2.98 19.38
C ARG A 428 31.44 -2.95 20.42
N ARG A 429 31.25 -1.80 21.09
CA ARG A 429 30.12 -1.63 22.02
C ARG A 429 28.78 -1.52 21.30
N TYR A 430 28.76 -0.91 20.11
CA TYR A 430 27.58 -0.84 19.24
C TYR A 430 27.21 -2.23 18.70
N MET A 431 28.16 -2.98 18.15
CA MET A 431 27.95 -4.36 17.70
C MET A 431 27.32 -5.23 18.79
N LYS A 432 27.88 -5.17 20.00
CA LYS A 432 27.36 -5.92 21.16
C LYS A 432 25.96 -5.46 21.62
N ALA A 433 25.57 -4.20 21.38
CA ALA A 433 24.24 -3.71 21.71
C ALA A 433 23.19 -4.17 20.70
N GLU A 434 23.58 -4.26 19.41
CA GLU A 434 22.71 -4.66 18.29
C GLU A 434 22.78 -6.16 17.96
N ASN A 435 23.59 -6.95 18.69
CA ASN A 435 23.90 -8.37 18.43
C ASN A 435 24.49 -8.65 17.03
N LEU A 436 25.45 -7.81 16.60
CA LEU A 436 26.16 -7.89 15.31
C LEU A 436 27.54 -8.58 15.45
N ASP A 437 27.66 -9.60 16.28
CA ASP A 437 28.91 -10.34 16.56
C ASP A 437 29.42 -11.18 15.36
#